data_AF-A0A941TW46-F1
#
_entry.id   AF-A0A941TW46-F1
#
_cell.length_a   1.000
_cell.length_b   1.000
_cell.length_c   1.000
_cell.angle_alpha   90.00
_cell.angle_beta   90.00
_cell.angle_gamma   90.00
#
_symmetry.space_group_name_H-M   'P 1'
#
loop_
_entity.id
_entity.type
_entity.pdbx_description
1 polymer ?
#
loop_
_entity_poly.entity_id
_entity_poly.type
_entity_poly.pdbx_seq_one_letter_code
_entity_poly.pdbx_strand_id
1 'polypeptide(L)'
;MLLVTLLCLAAPLVACADLPGRHPAYLHALSDLRSARWMLEHRPGGAAVSAQEDLAITEIDRAIGEIKKAAIDDGKNLHDRPAVDVPGDNPGRLHKALELLRKAHEDVAREEDDPATQGLRDRALGHIHAAIVATKAALADAGQPR
;
A
#
# COMPACT_ATOMS: atom_id res chain seq x y z
N MET A 1 -64.22 15.89 17.62
CA MET A 1 -62.75 15.94 17.76
C MET A 1 -62.23 14.53 17.97
N LEU A 2 -61.55 13.94 16.98
CA LEU A 2 -60.52 12.93 17.26
C LEU A 2 -59.51 12.99 16.10
N LEU A 3 -58.32 13.48 16.43
CA LEU A 3 -57.22 13.76 15.52
C LEU A 3 -56.44 12.47 15.29
N VAL A 4 -56.41 11.99 14.04
CA VAL A 4 -55.45 11.00 13.57
C VAL A 4 -54.13 11.74 13.37
N THR A 5 -53.08 11.40 14.10
CA THR A 5 -51.73 11.82 13.70
C THR A 5 -50.72 10.69 13.87
N LEU A 6 -50.12 10.42 12.72
CA LEU A 6 -49.20 9.38 12.30
C LEU A 6 -47.87 9.39 13.06
N LEU A 7 -47.39 8.16 13.28
CA LEU A 7 -46.05 7.71 13.63
C LEU A 7 -44.91 8.48 12.91
N CYS A 8 -43.87 8.88 13.65
CA CYS A 8 -42.53 9.09 13.10
C CYS A 8 -41.49 8.64 14.14
N LEU A 9 -41.08 7.38 14.01
CA LEU A 9 -39.89 6.84 14.69
C LEU A 9 -38.67 7.40 13.94
N ALA A 10 -38.06 8.47 14.45
CA ALA A 10 -36.82 8.99 13.90
C ALA A 10 -35.66 8.08 14.35
N ALA A 11 -35.30 7.11 13.51
CA ALA A 11 -34.05 6.38 13.67
C ALA A 11 -32.88 7.31 13.31
N PRO A 12 -31.79 7.36 14.11
CA PRO A 12 -30.61 8.12 13.72
C PRO A 12 -29.95 7.42 12.54
N LEU A 13 -29.98 8.06 11.38
CA LEU A 13 -29.04 7.79 10.30
C LEU A 13 -27.65 8.13 10.82
N VAL A 14 -26.93 7.13 11.37
CA VAL A 14 -25.48 7.22 11.50
C VAL A 14 -24.93 7.08 10.08
N ALA A 15 -24.89 8.21 9.37
CA ALA A 15 -24.05 8.35 8.20
C ALA A 15 -22.60 8.38 8.70
N CYS A 16 -21.89 7.26 8.60
CA CYS A 16 -20.43 7.31 8.50
C CYS A 16 -20.13 7.99 7.16
N ALA A 17 -20.13 9.32 7.15
CA ALA A 17 -19.44 10.05 6.12
C ALA A 17 -17.96 9.69 6.27
N ASP A 18 -17.41 8.94 5.32
CA ASP A 18 -15.96 8.84 5.18
C ASP A 18 -15.43 10.27 5.17
N LEU A 19 -14.62 10.61 6.17
CA LEU A 19 -13.95 11.91 6.21
C LEU A 19 -13.15 12.03 4.91
N PRO A 20 -13.27 13.15 4.16
CA PRO A 20 -12.46 13.36 2.96
C PRO A 20 -10.99 13.07 3.26
N GLY A 21 -10.39 12.16 2.49
CA GLY A 21 -9.02 11.72 2.69
C GLY A 21 -8.82 10.59 3.71
N ARG A 22 -9.86 9.92 4.23
CA ARG A 22 -9.69 8.76 5.14
C ARG A 22 -10.15 7.46 4.47
N HIS A 23 -9.44 7.04 3.44
CA HIS A 23 -9.80 5.86 2.64
C HIS A 23 -9.25 4.56 3.25
N PRO A 24 -10.11 3.60 3.62
CA PRO A 24 -9.67 2.30 4.17
C PRO A 24 -8.69 1.56 3.24
N ALA A 25 -8.85 1.71 1.93
CA ALA A 25 -7.97 1.10 0.93
C ALA A 25 -6.53 1.64 1.01
N TYR A 26 -6.34 2.94 1.29
CA TYR A 26 -5.00 3.49 1.46
C TYR A 26 -4.30 2.96 2.71
N LEU A 27 -5.03 2.67 3.78
CA LEU A 27 -4.44 2.05 4.98
C LEU A 27 -3.93 0.63 4.68
N HIS A 28 -4.67 -0.14 3.87
CA HIS A 28 -4.23 -1.45 3.39
C HIS A 28 -3.01 -1.32 2.49
N ALA A 29 -3.05 -0.42 1.50
CA ALA A 29 -1.93 -0.16 0.61
C ALA A 29 -0.65 0.24 1.37
N LEU A 30 -0.76 1.13 2.36
CA LEU A 30 0.38 1.51 3.20
C LEU A 30 0.94 0.32 4.00
N SER A 31 0.07 -0.57 4.49
CA SER A 31 0.48 -1.78 5.17
C SER A 31 1.25 -2.73 4.23
N ASP A 32 0.73 -2.93 3.02
CA ASP A 32 1.33 -3.80 2.02
C ASP A 32 2.66 -3.23 1.49
N LEU A 33 2.75 -1.92 1.28
CA LEU A 33 3.98 -1.23 0.86
C LEU A 33 5.09 -1.36 1.90
N ARG A 34 4.78 -1.13 3.18
CA ARG A 34 5.75 -1.33 4.27
C ARG A 34 6.21 -2.79 4.35
N SER A 35 5.28 -3.72 4.18
CA SER A 35 5.59 -5.15 4.16
C SER A 35 6.52 -5.50 2.98
N ALA A 36 6.23 -4.98 1.78
CA ALA A 36 7.06 -5.18 0.59
C ALA A 36 8.46 -4.56 0.77
N ARG A 37 8.55 -3.34 1.32
CA ARG A 37 9.82 -2.67 1.64
C ARG A 37 10.67 -3.54 2.57
N TRP A 38 10.06 -4.04 3.64
CA TRP A 38 10.75 -4.90 4.60
C TRP A 38 11.30 -6.16 3.93
N MET A 39 10.50 -6.79 3.06
CA MET A 39 10.95 -7.93 2.26
C MET A 39 12.16 -7.55 1.39
N LEU A 40 12.17 -6.41 0.71
CA LEU A 40 13.30 -6.04 -0.14
C LEU A 40 14.57 -5.70 0.66
N GLU A 41 14.42 -5.07 1.82
CA GLU A 41 15.53 -4.63 2.67
C GLU A 41 16.19 -5.80 3.44
N HIS A 42 15.42 -6.80 3.85
CA HIS A 42 15.88 -7.87 4.74
C HIS A 42 16.26 -9.15 3.99
N ARG A 43 17.43 -9.11 3.33
CA ARG A 43 18.00 -10.29 2.67
C ARG A 43 18.44 -11.38 3.67
N PRO A 44 18.13 -12.67 3.42
CA PRO A 44 18.66 -13.79 4.19
C PRO A 44 20.18 -13.79 4.21
N GLY A 45 20.76 -14.13 5.36
CA GLY A 45 22.21 -14.23 5.53
C GLY A 45 22.96 -12.90 5.51
N GLY A 46 22.26 -11.75 5.60
CA GLY A 46 22.90 -10.43 5.65
C GLY A 46 23.54 -9.99 4.33
N ALA A 47 23.14 -10.60 3.21
CA ALA A 47 23.62 -10.21 1.89
C ALA A 47 23.23 -8.76 1.56
N ALA A 48 24.13 -8.01 0.92
CA ALA A 48 23.85 -6.66 0.47
C ALA A 48 22.64 -6.62 -0.48
N VAL A 49 21.82 -5.58 -0.37
CA VAL A 49 20.69 -5.30 -1.27
C VAL A 49 21.21 -5.09 -2.70
N SER A 50 20.54 -5.66 -3.70
CA SER A 50 20.91 -5.41 -5.10
C SER A 50 20.48 -4.01 -5.55
N ALA A 51 21.08 -3.48 -6.62
CA ALA A 51 20.67 -2.20 -7.18
C ALA A 51 19.18 -2.15 -7.58
N GLN A 52 18.62 -3.28 -8.03
CA GLN A 52 17.20 -3.36 -8.40
C GLN A 52 16.28 -3.38 -7.17
N GLU A 53 16.67 -4.06 -6.09
CA GLU A 53 15.91 -3.97 -4.83
C GLU A 53 16.02 -2.58 -4.20
N ASP A 54 17.18 -1.92 -4.27
CA ASP A 54 17.37 -0.56 -3.76
C ASP A 54 16.52 0.48 -4.52
N LEU A 55 16.45 0.33 -5.85
CA LEU A 55 15.52 1.08 -6.68
C LEU A 55 14.07 0.82 -6.27
N ALA A 56 13.69 -0.45 -6.07
CA ALA A 56 12.34 -0.80 -5.64
C ALA A 56 11.98 -0.20 -4.27
N ILE A 57 12.91 -0.23 -3.31
CA ILE A 57 12.75 0.40 -1.98
C ILE A 57 12.53 1.91 -2.12
N THR A 58 13.35 2.58 -2.93
CA THR A 58 13.25 4.02 -3.17
C THR A 58 11.88 4.40 -3.75
N GLU A 59 11.38 3.62 -4.70
CA GLU A 59 10.06 3.85 -5.30
C GLU A 59 8.92 3.57 -4.31
N ILE A 60 9.05 2.56 -3.45
CA ILE A 60 8.09 2.31 -2.36
C ILE A 60 8.03 3.49 -1.40
N ASP A 61 9.17 4.03 -0.99
CA ASP A 61 9.23 5.17 -0.07
C ASP A 61 8.54 6.41 -0.68
N ARG A 62 8.72 6.64 -1.99
CA ARG A 62 8.02 7.70 -2.73
C ARG A 62 6.51 7.46 -2.78
N ALA A 63 6.08 6.23 -3.10
CA ALA A 63 4.66 5.86 -3.13
C ALA A 63 3.98 6.11 -1.77
N ILE A 64 4.62 5.68 -0.67
CA ILE A 64 4.12 5.90 0.68
C ILE A 64 4.00 7.40 0.98
N GLY A 65 5.00 8.19 0.58
CA GLY A 65 4.97 9.65 0.74
C GLY A 65 3.79 10.31 0.03
N GLU A 66 3.47 9.89 -1.19
CA GLU A 66 2.32 10.40 -1.95
C GLU A 66 0.98 9.97 -1.33
N ILE A 67 0.85 8.70 -0.90
CA ILE A 67 -0.37 8.20 -0.25
C ILE A 67 -0.61 8.91 1.08
N LYS A 68 0.41 9.12 1.91
CA LYS A 68 0.27 9.82 3.21
C LYS A 68 -0.21 11.27 3.04
N LYS A 69 0.18 11.94 1.95
CA LYS A 69 -0.32 13.29 1.62
C LYS A 69 -1.80 13.26 1.18
N ALA A 70 -2.26 12.17 0.57
CA ALA A 70 -3.65 11.99 0.12
C ALA A 70 -4.59 11.46 1.22
N ALA A 71 -4.07 10.61 2.12
CA ALA A 71 -4.84 9.75 3.03
C ALA A 71 -4.82 10.19 4.51
N ILE A 72 -4.14 11.30 4.83
CA ILE A 72 -3.68 11.66 6.18
C ILE A 72 -2.65 10.64 6.71
N ASP A 73 -1.68 11.11 7.50
CA ASP A 73 -0.67 10.24 8.12
C ASP A 73 -1.32 9.22 9.09
N ASP A 74 -1.08 7.93 8.86
CA ASP A 74 -1.58 6.84 9.71
C ASP A 74 -0.78 6.65 11.01
N GLY A 75 0.30 7.43 11.19
CA GLY A 75 1.13 7.46 12.40
C GLY A 75 2.03 6.23 12.55
N LYS A 76 2.07 5.33 11.57
CA LYS A 76 2.89 4.11 11.62
C LYS A 76 4.28 4.34 11.03
N ASN A 77 5.28 3.69 11.61
CA ASN A 77 6.67 3.81 11.15
C ASN A 77 6.91 2.94 9.91
N LEU A 78 7.68 3.46 8.96
CA LEU A 78 8.06 2.79 7.71
C LEU A 78 8.97 1.58 7.93
N HIS A 79 9.71 1.58 9.04
CA HIS A 79 10.69 0.56 9.39
C HIS A 79 10.13 -0.50 10.34
N ASP A 80 8.84 -0.41 10.72
CA ASP A 80 8.23 -1.42 11.58
C ASP A 80 8.21 -2.78 10.89
N ARG A 81 8.53 -3.83 11.65
CA ARG A 81 8.48 -5.20 11.14
C ARG A 81 7.03 -5.56 10.82
N PRO A 82 6.75 -6.05 9.60
CA PRO A 82 5.40 -6.42 9.21
C PRO A 82 4.96 -7.72 9.92
N ALA A 83 3.67 -7.79 10.25
CA ALA A 83 3.01 -8.98 10.79
C ALA A 83 2.64 -9.96 9.67
N VAL A 84 3.58 -10.25 8.77
CA VAL A 84 3.38 -11.16 7.64
C VAL A 84 4.42 -12.28 7.69
N ASP A 85 4.05 -13.45 7.16
CA ASP A 85 4.99 -14.55 7.03
C ASP A 85 6.12 -14.19 6.06
N VAL A 86 7.35 -14.45 6.51
CA VAL A 86 8.58 -14.13 5.78
C VAL A 86 9.16 -15.41 5.18
N PRO A 87 9.24 -15.52 3.84
CA PRO A 87 9.95 -16.62 3.21
C PRO A 87 11.43 -16.66 3.62
N GLY A 88 11.96 -17.87 3.85
CA GLY A 88 13.35 -18.06 4.29
C GLY A 88 14.40 -17.92 3.19
N ASP A 89 13.99 -17.95 1.91
CA ASP A 89 14.86 -17.92 0.74
C ASP A 89 14.73 -16.62 -0.07
N ASN A 90 15.72 -16.37 -0.94
CA ASN A 90 15.79 -15.12 -1.68
C ASN A 90 14.70 -14.94 -2.75
N PRO A 91 14.49 -15.90 -3.66
CA PRO A 91 13.40 -15.82 -4.65
C PRO A 91 12.01 -15.76 -4.02
N GLY A 92 11.73 -16.58 -2.99
CA GLY A 92 10.45 -16.60 -2.30
C GLY A 92 10.08 -15.24 -1.70
N ARG A 93 11.05 -14.58 -1.07
CA ARG A 93 10.88 -13.22 -0.51
C ARG A 93 10.56 -12.18 -1.59
N LEU A 94 11.24 -12.23 -2.73
CA LEU A 94 10.98 -11.33 -3.86
C LEU A 94 9.60 -11.57 -4.49
N HIS A 95 9.17 -12.82 -4.59
CA HIS A 95 7.80 -13.14 -4.98
C HIS A 95 6.78 -12.57 -4.01
N LYS A 96 7.04 -12.66 -2.70
CA LYS A 96 6.14 -12.09 -1.69
C LYS A 96 6.07 -10.57 -1.77
N ALA A 97 7.21 -9.91 -1.95
CA ALA A 97 7.26 -8.46 -2.19
C ALA A 97 6.42 -8.07 -3.42
N LEU A 98 6.56 -8.81 -4.52
CA LEU A 98 5.79 -8.57 -5.75
C LEU A 98 4.28 -8.76 -5.57
N GLU A 99 3.85 -9.74 -4.78
CA GLU A 99 2.43 -9.95 -4.42
C GLU A 99 1.88 -8.74 -3.67
N LEU A 100 2.59 -8.28 -2.64
CA LEU A 100 2.20 -7.13 -1.82
C LEU A 100 2.13 -5.84 -2.63
N LEU A 101 3.12 -5.60 -3.52
CA LEU A 101 3.11 -4.44 -4.41
C LEU A 101 1.90 -4.41 -5.35
N ARG A 102 1.44 -5.58 -5.83
CA ARG A 102 0.24 -5.67 -6.67
C ARG A 102 -1.03 -5.37 -5.90
N LYS A 103 -1.15 -5.89 -4.67
CA LYS A 103 -2.28 -5.57 -3.78
C LYS A 103 -2.33 -4.07 -3.46
N ALA A 104 -1.19 -3.49 -3.10
CA ALA A 104 -1.09 -2.05 -2.89
C ALA A 104 -1.50 -1.25 -4.14
N HIS A 105 -1.07 -1.68 -5.33
CA HIS A 105 -1.51 -1.05 -6.58
C HIS A 105 -3.03 -1.12 -6.75
N GLU A 106 -3.63 -2.29 -6.56
CA GLU A 106 -5.10 -2.49 -6.66
C GLU A 106 -5.86 -1.62 -5.65
N ASP A 107 -5.35 -1.52 -4.42
CA ASP A 107 -5.96 -0.72 -3.37
C ASP A 107 -5.86 0.78 -3.64
N VAL A 108 -4.73 1.27 -4.14
CA VAL A 108 -4.55 2.67 -4.54
C VAL A 108 -5.34 2.98 -5.82
N ALA A 109 -5.48 2.02 -6.71
CA ALA A 109 -6.23 2.19 -7.95
C ALA A 109 -7.76 2.22 -7.72
N ARG A 110 -8.25 1.76 -6.56
CA ARG A 110 -9.66 1.90 -6.20
C ARG A 110 -10.06 3.37 -6.19
N GLU A 111 -11.30 3.63 -6.59
CA GLU A 111 -11.81 4.93 -6.98
C GLU A 111 -11.64 5.98 -5.85
N GLU A 112 -11.11 7.13 -6.22
CA GLU A 112 -10.92 8.31 -5.38
C GLU A 112 -11.83 9.38 -5.96
N ASP A 113 -12.91 9.70 -5.24
CA ASP A 113 -13.91 10.67 -5.69
C ASP A 113 -13.44 12.13 -5.53
N ASP A 114 -12.36 12.37 -4.78
CA ASP A 114 -11.83 13.72 -4.54
C ASP A 114 -10.83 14.15 -5.64
N PRO A 115 -11.17 15.15 -6.48
CA PRO A 115 -10.25 15.66 -7.50
C PRO A 115 -8.95 16.24 -6.92
N ALA A 116 -8.95 16.71 -5.67
CA ALA A 116 -7.78 17.30 -5.03
C ALA A 116 -6.67 16.26 -4.76
N THR A 117 -7.02 14.99 -4.62
CA THR A 117 -6.09 13.89 -4.31
C THR A 117 -5.75 13.02 -5.52
N GLN A 118 -6.45 13.17 -6.65
CA GLN A 118 -6.19 12.43 -7.90
C GLN A 118 -4.72 12.51 -8.35
N GLY A 119 -4.14 13.71 -8.35
CA GLY A 119 -2.73 13.88 -8.75
C GLY A 119 -1.73 13.18 -7.81
N LEU A 120 -2.06 13.04 -6.53
CA LEU A 120 -1.24 12.30 -5.56
C LEU A 120 -1.37 10.79 -5.81
N ARG A 121 -2.59 10.31 -6.01
CA ARG A 121 -2.90 8.92 -6.36
C ARG A 121 -2.15 8.48 -7.62
N ASP A 122 -2.21 9.27 -8.69
CA ASP A 122 -1.58 8.92 -9.97
C ASP A 122 -0.05 8.82 -9.84
N ARG A 123 0.57 9.71 -9.06
CA ARG A 123 2.00 9.62 -8.75
C ARG A 123 2.32 8.39 -7.91
N ALA A 124 1.51 8.09 -6.90
CA ALA A 124 1.67 6.87 -6.10
C ALA A 124 1.61 5.62 -6.99
N LEU A 125 0.64 5.53 -7.90
CA LEU A 125 0.53 4.42 -8.85
C LEU A 125 1.77 4.30 -9.75
N GLY A 126 2.31 5.42 -10.23
CA GLY A 126 3.55 5.45 -11.00
C GLY A 126 4.74 4.87 -10.23
N HIS A 127 4.91 5.27 -8.97
CA HIS A 127 5.95 4.75 -8.08
C HIS A 127 5.77 3.25 -7.79
N ILE A 128 4.55 2.81 -7.49
CA ILE A 128 4.26 1.38 -7.26
C ILE A 128 4.57 0.55 -8.50
N HIS A 129 4.24 1.06 -9.69
CA HIS A 129 4.57 0.40 -10.95
C HIS A 129 6.08 0.27 -11.15
N ALA A 130 6.85 1.34 -10.89
CA ALA A 130 8.30 1.31 -10.98
C ALA A 130 8.92 0.29 -10.00
N ALA A 131 8.42 0.22 -8.76
CA ALA A 131 8.83 -0.77 -7.78
C ALA A 131 8.54 -2.22 -8.24
N ILE A 132 7.39 -2.47 -8.86
CA ILE A 132 7.02 -3.76 -9.45
C ILE A 132 8.03 -4.16 -10.55
N VAL A 133 8.39 -3.24 -11.44
CA VAL A 133 9.34 -3.49 -12.52
C VAL A 133 10.72 -3.83 -11.97
N ALA A 134 11.22 -3.04 -11.02
CA ALA A 134 12.52 -3.26 -10.39
C ALA A 134 12.56 -4.59 -9.60
N THR A 135 11.49 -4.93 -8.88
CA THR A 135 11.39 -6.22 -8.16
C THR A 135 11.40 -7.42 -9.11
N LYS A 136 10.75 -7.32 -10.28
CA LYS A 136 10.82 -8.36 -11.32
C LYS A 136 12.22 -8.53 -11.88
N ALA A 137 12.95 -7.43 -12.08
CA ALA A 137 14.35 -7.49 -12.52
C ALA A 137 15.22 -8.19 -11.46
N ALA A 138 15.10 -7.81 -10.19
CA ALA A 138 15.81 -8.47 -9.09
C ALA A 138 15.52 -9.99 -9.01
N LEU A 139 14.27 -10.38 -9.25
CA LEU A 139 13.86 -11.79 -9.27
C LEU A 139 14.48 -12.56 -10.45
N ALA A 140 14.52 -11.95 -11.64
CA ALA A 140 15.16 -12.54 -12.81
C ALA A 140 16.66 -12.77 -12.57
N ASP A 141 17.34 -11.79 -11.99
CA ASP A 141 18.77 -11.89 -11.63
C ASP A 141 19.02 -12.97 -10.57
N ALA A 142 18.12 -13.12 -9.60
CA ALA A 142 18.22 -14.14 -8.56
C ALA A 142 18.02 -15.58 -9.08
N GLY A 143 17.32 -15.74 -10.21
CA GLY A 143 17.09 -17.03 -10.86
C GLY A 143 18.18 -17.47 -11.84
N GLN A 144 19.14 -16.61 -12.16
CA GLN A 144 20.26 -16.95 -13.04
C GLN A 144 21.37 -17.67 -12.24
N PRO A 145 21.88 -18.81 -12.73
CA PRO A 145 23.05 -19.44 -12.13
C PRO A 145 24.26 -18.50 -12.27
N ARG A 146 24.98 -18.28 -11.16
CA ARG A 146 26.25 -17.53 -11.14
C ARG A 146 27.42 -18.39 -11.61
#